data_AF-A0A1Q3EJP8-F1
#
_entry.id   AF-A0A1Q3EJP8-F1
#
_cell.length_a   1.000
_cell.length_b   1.000
_cell.length_c   1.000
_cell.angle_alpha   90.00
_cell.angle_beta   90.00
_cell.angle_gamma   90.00
#
_symmetry.space_group_name_H-M   'P 1'
#
loop_
_entity.id
_entity.type
_entity.pdbx_description
1 polymer ?
#
loop_
_entity_poly.entity_id
_entity_poly.type
_entity_poly.pdbx_seq_one_letter_code
_entity_poly.pdbx_strand_id
1 'polypeptide(L)'
;MNSNNSHETDDDLLTLPDLHFSYRKTSVALYVAFLIICNVLIPCLLFYLLQNFTNITTKELIGISSAALGISSCFDAPFRLFRLVKHARTYGPTDVWWHLDFVMWTYTFALLVFAFPLAIAPSIAFYNFFLMSTMMLVGPVGVVFLFSLLAYHYQWRLPVRCSSEPVGSLMKPAVFYCLEDVGAVDFMHGRIFRQRVHRRWDASPPFRQLMTELTIYWVISGAIYCGLTAAVTWAATLNFAFGWVLGQFFIWAFVSWVGCHFLARRGLKRERAYWDDRGRTLFKENTGPGGINEGGEQEKPPKRSRSAPGHANDSASADTSTLTTPATRSLNAPPSKVEKTEVV
;
A
#
# COMPACT_ATOMS: atom_id res chain seq x y z
N MET A 1 -3.64 -23.55 29.47
CA MET A 1 -2.69 -23.77 28.35
C MET A 1 -3.35 -24.72 27.37
N ASN A 2 -3.66 -24.29 26.14
CA ASN A 2 -4.25 -25.16 25.12
C ASN A 2 -3.16 -25.72 24.20
N SER A 3 -3.15 -27.05 24.06
CA SER A 3 -2.23 -27.83 23.24
C SER A 3 -2.74 -27.96 21.80
N ASN A 4 -2.50 -26.96 20.95
CA ASN A 4 -2.90 -26.96 19.53
C ASN A 4 -1.72 -26.82 18.53
N ASN A 5 -0.47 -26.96 19.00
CA ASN A 5 0.74 -26.69 18.20
C ASN A 5 1.46 -27.96 17.65
N SER A 6 0.74 -29.06 17.41
CA SER A 6 1.33 -30.33 16.90
C SER A 6 0.83 -30.75 15.52
N HIS A 7 0.23 -29.84 14.75
CA HIS A 7 -0.13 -30.01 13.34
C HIS A 7 0.36 -28.82 12.49
N GLU A 8 1.60 -28.38 12.72
CA GLU A 8 2.36 -27.63 11.72
C GLU A 8 3.05 -28.70 10.84
N THR A 9 2.31 -29.22 9.86
CA THR A 9 2.71 -30.34 8.99
C THR A 9 3.85 -29.96 8.05
N ASP A 10 4.73 -30.92 7.70
CA ASP A 10 5.88 -30.72 6.81
C ASP A 10 5.53 -30.10 5.43
N ASP A 11 4.26 -30.20 5.01
CA ASP A 11 3.72 -29.49 3.82
C ASP A 11 3.88 -27.96 3.87
N ASP A 12 3.82 -27.34 5.06
CA ASP A 12 4.04 -25.88 5.23
C ASP A 12 5.53 -25.51 5.06
N LEU A 13 6.46 -26.46 5.21
CA LEU A 13 7.89 -26.26 4.92
C LEU A 13 8.23 -26.43 3.43
N LEU A 14 7.34 -27.06 2.66
CA LEU A 14 7.51 -27.35 1.23
C LEU A 14 6.84 -26.32 0.31
N THR A 15 5.85 -25.57 0.80
CA THR A 15 5.01 -24.70 -0.03
C THR A 15 5.31 -23.20 0.15
N LEU A 16 5.35 -22.45 -0.97
CA LEU A 16 5.53 -20.99 -0.97
C LEU A 16 4.29 -20.31 -0.33
N PRO A 17 4.45 -19.51 0.74
CA PRO A 17 3.32 -18.82 1.37
C PRO A 17 2.61 -17.85 0.40
N ASP A 18 1.34 -18.14 0.10
CA ASP A 18 0.61 -17.37 -0.91
C ASP A 18 0.14 -16.00 -0.40
N LEU A 19 0.32 -15.00 -1.26
CA LEU A 19 -0.21 -13.65 -1.07
C LEU A 19 -1.46 -13.54 -1.93
N HIS A 20 -2.59 -13.99 -1.40
CA HIS A 20 -3.89 -13.71 -2.00
C HIS A 20 -4.11 -12.19 -2.04
N PHE A 21 -3.94 -11.60 -3.22
CA PHE A 21 -4.05 -10.18 -3.48
C PHE A 21 -5.03 -9.94 -4.63
N SER A 22 -6.14 -9.27 -4.34
CA SER A 22 -7.19 -8.92 -5.29
C SER A 22 -7.41 -7.40 -5.30
N TYR A 23 -7.62 -6.82 -6.48
CA TYR A 23 -7.89 -5.39 -6.60
C TYR A 23 -8.74 -5.06 -7.82
N ARG A 24 -9.60 -4.04 -7.68
CA ARG A 24 -10.45 -3.56 -8.76
C ARG A 24 -9.69 -2.55 -9.63
N LYS A 25 -9.19 -3.00 -10.79
CA LYS A 25 -8.40 -2.20 -11.74
C LYS A 25 -9.03 -0.85 -12.10
N THR A 26 -10.35 -0.79 -12.24
CA THR A 26 -11.08 0.46 -12.56
C THR A 26 -10.99 1.50 -11.43
N SER A 27 -11.01 1.09 -10.16
CA SER A 27 -10.82 2.03 -9.03
C SER A 27 -9.43 2.68 -9.09
N VAL A 28 -8.40 1.88 -9.36
CA VAL A 28 -7.01 2.37 -9.42
C VAL A 28 -6.84 3.31 -10.62
N ALA A 29 -7.40 2.96 -11.78
CA ALA A 29 -7.35 3.81 -12.97
C ALA A 29 -8.08 5.15 -12.78
N LEU A 30 -9.29 5.14 -12.17
CA LEU A 30 -10.04 6.36 -11.86
C LEU A 30 -9.30 7.25 -10.86
N TYR A 31 -8.66 6.66 -9.83
CA TYR A 31 -7.86 7.40 -8.86
C TYR A 31 -6.61 8.03 -9.49
N VAL A 32 -5.89 7.31 -10.35
CA VAL A 32 -4.74 7.87 -11.09
C VAL A 32 -5.19 8.98 -12.04
N ALA A 33 -6.33 8.83 -12.72
CA ALA A 33 -6.89 9.88 -13.57
C ALA A 33 -7.26 11.14 -12.74
N PHE A 34 -7.91 10.97 -11.59
CA PHE A 34 -8.20 12.05 -10.64
C PHE A 34 -6.91 12.78 -10.20
N LEU A 35 -5.86 12.04 -9.82
CA LEU A 35 -4.57 12.63 -9.44
C LEU A 35 -3.94 13.45 -10.58
N ILE A 36 -3.94 12.95 -11.82
CA ILE A 36 -3.40 13.68 -12.98
C ILE A 36 -4.22 14.95 -13.27
N ILE A 37 -5.56 14.85 -13.19
CA ILE A 37 -6.45 15.99 -13.44
C ILE A 37 -6.24 17.08 -12.38
N CYS A 38 -6.24 16.73 -11.10
CA CYS A 38 -6.14 17.70 -10.01
C CYS A 38 -4.73 18.26 -9.80
N ASN A 39 -3.66 17.50 -10.09
CA ASN A 39 -2.27 17.93 -9.81
C ASN A 39 -1.49 18.39 -11.04
N VAL A 40 -1.95 18.11 -12.27
CA VAL A 40 -1.30 18.59 -13.50
C VAL A 40 -2.27 19.40 -14.33
N LEU A 41 -3.40 18.82 -14.73
CA LEU A 41 -4.27 19.45 -15.73
C LEU A 41 -4.85 20.77 -15.23
N ILE A 42 -5.46 20.77 -14.03
CA ILE A 42 -6.06 21.97 -13.44
C ILE A 42 -4.98 23.04 -13.16
N PRO A 43 -3.87 22.78 -12.43
CA PRO A 43 -2.84 23.78 -12.20
C PRO A 43 -2.19 24.33 -13.47
N CYS A 44 -1.87 23.49 -14.46
CA CYS A 44 -1.27 23.95 -15.72
C CYS A 44 -2.24 24.77 -16.56
N LEU A 45 -3.49 24.35 -16.72
CA LEU A 45 -4.50 25.13 -17.42
C LEU A 45 -4.70 26.49 -16.74
N LEU A 46 -4.83 26.50 -15.41
CA LEU A 46 -5.05 27.71 -14.64
C LEU A 46 -3.86 28.67 -14.75
N PHE A 47 -2.61 28.16 -14.67
CA PHE A 47 -1.40 28.96 -14.86
C PHE A 47 -1.32 29.59 -16.26
N TYR A 48 -1.41 28.79 -17.33
CA TYR A 48 -1.23 29.30 -18.69
C TYR A 48 -2.41 30.16 -19.17
N LEU A 49 -3.64 29.90 -18.72
CA LEU A 49 -4.79 30.73 -19.06
C LEU A 49 -4.73 32.10 -18.35
N LEU A 50 -4.50 32.13 -17.03
CA LEU A 50 -4.41 33.41 -16.31
C LEU A 50 -3.21 34.24 -16.76
N GLN A 51 -2.08 33.60 -17.10
CA GLN A 51 -0.89 34.28 -17.63
C GLN A 51 -1.15 34.96 -18.99
N ASN A 52 -1.93 34.32 -19.88
CA ASN A 52 -2.14 34.83 -21.24
C ASN A 52 -3.36 35.76 -21.37
N PHE A 53 -4.39 35.59 -20.55
CA PHE A 53 -5.66 36.31 -20.68
C PHE A 53 -5.91 37.37 -19.60
N THR A 54 -5.01 37.58 -18.64
CA THR A 54 -5.23 38.57 -17.56
C THR A 54 -3.94 39.20 -17.05
N ASN A 55 -3.99 40.50 -16.71
CA ASN A 55 -2.86 41.24 -16.13
C ASN A 55 -2.73 40.98 -14.61
N ILE A 56 -2.72 39.72 -14.20
CA ILE A 56 -2.58 39.28 -12.81
C ILE A 56 -1.10 39.30 -12.41
N THR A 57 -0.77 39.67 -11.17
CA THR A 57 0.63 39.65 -10.72
C THR A 57 1.15 38.22 -10.61
N THR A 58 2.45 38.01 -10.87
CA THR A 58 3.08 36.68 -10.73
C THR A 58 2.87 36.05 -9.35
N LYS A 59 2.73 36.89 -8.31
CA LYS A 59 2.43 36.51 -6.93
C LYS A 59 1.06 35.82 -6.81
N GLU A 60 0.03 36.45 -7.35
CA GLU A 60 -1.34 35.93 -7.36
C GLU A 60 -1.46 34.67 -8.23
N LEU A 61 -0.79 34.66 -9.40
CA LEU A 61 -0.74 33.50 -10.30
C LEU A 61 -0.18 32.25 -9.60
N ILE A 62 0.92 32.41 -8.85
CA ILE A 62 1.51 31.33 -8.04
C ILE A 62 0.58 30.96 -6.88
N GLY A 63 -0.04 31.93 -6.19
CA GLY A 63 -1.00 31.64 -5.11
C GLY A 63 -2.19 30.78 -5.55
N ILE A 64 -2.79 31.11 -6.69
CA ILE A 64 -3.88 30.37 -7.30
C ILE A 64 -3.41 28.96 -7.71
N SER A 65 -2.21 28.85 -8.28
CA SER A 65 -1.60 27.56 -8.67
C SER A 65 -1.26 26.67 -7.46
N SER A 66 -0.74 27.25 -6.38
CA SER A 66 -0.46 26.56 -5.11
C SER A 66 -1.74 26.03 -4.47
N ALA A 67 -2.80 26.84 -4.45
CA ALA A 67 -4.09 26.42 -3.94
C ALA A 67 -4.63 25.23 -4.75
N ALA A 68 -4.55 25.28 -6.08
CA ALA A 68 -4.97 24.19 -6.95
C ALA A 68 -4.23 22.86 -6.67
N LEU A 69 -2.91 22.89 -6.47
CA LEU A 69 -2.12 21.70 -6.11
C LEU A 69 -2.46 21.14 -4.72
N GLY A 70 -2.76 22.01 -3.75
CA GLY A 70 -3.11 21.58 -2.39
C GLY A 70 -4.42 20.79 -2.30
N ILE A 71 -5.38 21.06 -3.18
CA ILE A 71 -6.74 20.49 -3.11
C ILE A 71 -6.75 18.96 -3.11
N SER A 72 -5.93 18.30 -3.94
CA SER A 72 -5.86 16.83 -4.00
C SER A 72 -5.44 16.23 -2.66
N SER A 73 -4.39 16.80 -2.05
CA SER A 73 -3.80 16.36 -0.80
C SER A 73 -4.74 16.56 0.38
N CYS A 74 -5.56 17.62 0.33
CA CYS A 74 -6.63 17.89 1.29
C CYS A 74 -7.76 16.84 1.28
N PHE A 75 -7.91 16.03 0.23
CA PHE A 75 -8.85 14.90 0.22
C PHE A 75 -8.15 13.59 0.58
N ASP A 76 -7.02 13.27 -0.05
CA ASP A 76 -6.40 11.95 0.09
C ASP A 76 -5.90 11.64 1.51
N ALA A 77 -5.23 12.61 2.17
CA ALA A 77 -4.71 12.39 3.52
C ALA A 77 -5.83 12.22 4.56
N PRO A 78 -6.89 13.06 4.59
CA PRO A 78 -8.01 12.85 5.51
C PRO A 78 -8.83 11.59 5.20
N PHE A 79 -9.02 11.20 3.93
CA PHE A 79 -9.71 9.93 3.64
C PHE A 79 -8.91 8.70 4.10
N ARG A 80 -7.58 8.72 3.96
CA ARG A 80 -6.70 7.67 4.51
C ARG A 80 -6.77 7.64 6.04
N LEU A 81 -6.64 8.80 6.69
CA LEU A 81 -6.71 8.93 8.15
C LEU A 81 -8.07 8.46 8.68
N PHE A 82 -9.17 8.91 8.08
CA PHE A 82 -10.53 8.53 8.47
C PHE A 82 -10.76 7.03 8.37
N ARG A 83 -10.26 6.38 7.30
CA ARG A 83 -10.35 4.93 7.14
C ARG A 83 -9.62 4.20 8.27
N LEU A 84 -8.40 4.64 8.60
CA LEU A 84 -7.55 4.04 9.62
C LEU A 84 -8.11 4.25 11.04
N VAL A 85 -8.60 5.46 11.36
CA VAL A 85 -9.22 5.78 12.65
C VAL A 85 -10.56 5.05 12.84
N LYS A 86 -11.45 5.08 11.84
CA LYS A 86 -12.79 4.46 11.95
C LYS A 86 -12.75 2.92 11.94
N HIS A 87 -11.75 2.32 11.30
CA HIS A 87 -11.65 0.86 11.13
C HIS A 87 -10.33 0.29 11.68
N ALA A 88 -9.79 0.88 12.75
CA ALA A 88 -8.52 0.49 13.37
C ALA A 88 -8.43 -1.00 13.76
N ARG A 89 -9.56 -1.63 14.13
CA ARG A 89 -9.60 -3.08 14.42
C ARG A 89 -9.42 -3.96 13.17
N THR A 90 -9.81 -3.48 11.99
CA THR A 90 -9.78 -4.26 10.74
C THR A 90 -8.50 -4.02 9.94
N TYR A 91 -8.07 -2.75 9.85
CA TYR A 91 -6.93 -2.34 9.02
C TYR A 91 -5.79 -1.69 9.81
N GLY A 92 -5.94 -1.45 11.12
CA GLY A 92 -4.88 -0.90 11.95
C GLY A 92 -3.78 -1.93 12.30
N PRO A 93 -2.55 -1.46 12.56
CA PRO A 93 -1.39 -2.31 12.86
C PRO A 93 -1.40 -2.84 14.31
N THR A 94 -2.23 -2.22 15.16
CA THR A 94 -2.54 -2.61 16.54
C THR A 94 -4.00 -2.20 16.82
N ASP A 95 -4.61 -2.72 17.89
CA ASP A 95 -5.99 -2.38 18.29
C ASP A 95 -6.18 -0.97 18.88
N VAL A 96 -5.12 -0.17 18.97
CA VAL A 96 -5.17 1.23 19.43
C VAL A 96 -5.24 2.22 18.26
N TRP A 97 -6.27 3.07 18.30
CA TRP A 97 -6.61 4.06 17.27
C TRP A 97 -5.55 5.15 17.03
N TRP A 98 -4.66 5.41 17.98
CA TRP A 98 -3.55 6.35 17.85
C TRP A 98 -2.32 5.78 17.09
N HIS A 99 -2.26 4.47 16.84
CA HIS A 99 -1.10 3.87 16.18
C HIS A 99 -1.26 3.94 14.66
N LEU A 100 -0.87 5.08 14.09
CA LEU A 100 -0.84 5.28 12.65
C LEU A 100 0.25 4.43 11.99
N ASP A 101 -0.06 3.94 10.79
CA ASP A 101 0.82 3.11 9.97
C ASP A 101 2.11 3.84 9.53
N PHE A 102 3.16 3.09 9.20
CA PHE A 102 4.45 3.65 8.76
C PHE A 102 4.29 4.49 7.48
N VAL A 103 3.48 4.01 6.52
CA VAL A 103 3.14 4.79 5.32
C VAL A 103 2.39 6.07 5.68
N MET A 104 1.51 6.06 6.70
CA MET A 104 0.76 7.24 7.10
C MET A 104 1.66 8.30 7.75
N TRP A 105 2.59 7.90 8.61
CA TRP A 105 3.60 8.82 9.17
C TRP A 105 4.51 9.40 8.08
N THR A 106 5.02 8.54 7.19
CA THR A 106 5.90 8.95 6.08
C THR A 106 5.18 9.93 5.14
N TYR A 107 3.92 9.64 4.80
CA TYR A 107 3.10 10.51 3.94
C TYR A 107 2.72 11.82 4.62
N THR A 108 2.36 11.81 5.91
CA THR A 108 2.09 13.03 6.69
C THR A 108 3.33 13.92 6.78
N PHE A 109 4.51 13.34 7.00
CA PHE A 109 5.78 14.08 7.02
C PHE A 109 6.10 14.68 5.64
N ALA A 110 5.93 13.91 4.56
CA ALA A 110 6.12 14.40 3.19
C ALA A 110 5.15 15.54 2.83
N LEU A 111 3.87 15.42 3.19
CA LEU A 111 2.86 16.47 2.98
C LEU A 111 3.14 17.72 3.82
N LEU A 112 3.62 17.59 5.05
CA LEU A 112 4.03 18.72 5.87
C LEU A 112 5.18 19.49 5.22
N VAL A 113 6.20 18.78 4.72
CA VAL A 113 7.35 19.40 4.03
C VAL A 113 6.93 20.01 2.69
N PHE A 114 6.00 19.38 1.96
CA PHE A 114 5.37 19.91 0.74
C PHE A 114 4.52 21.17 0.99
N ALA A 115 3.90 21.31 2.15
CA ALA A 115 3.05 22.46 2.48
C ALA A 115 3.85 23.78 2.63
N PHE A 116 5.10 23.73 3.12
CA PHE A 116 5.93 24.93 3.30
C PHE A 116 6.14 25.74 2.00
N PRO A 117 6.62 25.16 0.88
CA PRO A 117 6.77 25.90 -0.38
C PRO A 117 5.42 26.38 -0.95
N LEU A 118 4.35 25.59 -0.81
CA LEU A 118 3.01 26.02 -1.25
C LEU A 118 2.47 27.21 -0.45
N ALA A 119 2.79 27.33 0.84
CA ALA A 119 2.36 28.44 1.70
C ALA A 119 3.26 29.68 1.61
N ILE A 120 4.58 29.50 1.49
CA ILE A 120 5.57 30.60 1.54
C ILE A 120 5.83 31.19 0.16
N ALA A 121 5.88 30.39 -0.91
CA ALA A 121 6.18 30.92 -2.23
C ALA A 121 5.16 31.96 -2.74
N PRO A 122 3.83 31.82 -2.50
CA PRO A 122 2.86 32.87 -2.80
C PRO A 122 3.00 34.15 -1.99
N SER A 123 3.53 34.11 -0.75
CA SER A 123 3.59 35.31 0.10
C SER A 123 4.79 36.20 -0.26
N ILE A 124 5.90 35.61 -0.68
CA ILE A 124 7.16 36.29 -1.05
C ILE A 124 7.38 36.33 -2.59
N ALA A 125 6.49 35.70 -3.38
CA ALA A 125 6.64 35.49 -4.83
C ALA A 125 7.90 34.69 -5.24
N PHE A 126 8.39 33.80 -4.37
CA PHE A 126 9.64 33.07 -4.58
C PHE A 126 9.43 31.80 -5.42
N TYR A 127 9.42 31.97 -6.75
CA TYR A 127 9.13 30.93 -7.74
C TYR A 127 9.96 29.65 -7.61
N ASN A 128 11.29 29.75 -7.45
CA ASN A 128 12.14 28.57 -7.40
C ASN A 128 11.72 27.64 -6.26
N PHE A 129 11.34 28.21 -5.11
CA PHE A 129 10.85 27.44 -3.97
C PHE A 129 9.50 26.77 -4.23
N PHE A 130 8.60 27.42 -4.98
CA PHE A 130 7.37 26.78 -5.47
C PHE A 130 7.66 25.56 -6.36
N LEU A 131 8.59 25.66 -7.32
CA LEU A 131 8.96 24.50 -8.15
C LEU A 131 9.53 23.36 -7.31
N MET A 132 10.34 23.68 -6.31
CA MET A 132 10.90 22.69 -5.39
C MET A 132 9.82 21.95 -4.58
N SER A 133 8.55 22.40 -4.55
CA SER A 133 7.47 21.70 -3.85
C SER A 133 7.40 20.20 -4.15
N THR A 134 7.43 19.81 -5.43
CA THR A 134 7.37 18.39 -5.82
C THR A 134 8.59 17.59 -5.34
N MET A 135 9.79 18.20 -5.31
CA MET A 135 10.98 17.57 -4.70
C MET A 135 10.87 17.53 -3.16
N MET A 136 10.22 18.51 -2.55
CA MET A 136 9.94 18.59 -1.12
C MET A 136 8.82 17.63 -0.68
N LEU A 137 8.07 17.04 -1.63
CA LEU A 137 7.21 15.88 -1.40
C LEU A 137 7.98 14.56 -1.50
N VAL A 138 8.78 14.36 -2.57
CA VAL A 138 9.50 13.09 -2.81
C VAL A 138 10.74 12.91 -1.91
N GLY A 139 11.47 13.99 -1.66
CA GLY A 139 12.71 14.02 -0.89
C GLY A 139 12.58 13.44 0.52
N PRO A 140 11.60 13.88 1.34
CA PRO A 140 11.35 13.30 2.66
C PRO A 140 11.08 11.80 2.64
N VAL A 141 10.33 11.31 1.64
CA VAL A 141 10.08 9.87 1.46
C VAL A 141 11.38 9.14 1.13
N GLY A 142 12.20 9.70 0.22
CA GLY A 142 13.52 9.19 -0.11
C GLY A 142 14.49 9.13 1.09
N VAL A 143 14.46 10.15 1.96
CA VAL A 143 15.25 10.20 3.21
C VAL A 143 14.79 9.14 4.20
N VAL A 144 13.47 8.94 4.39
CA VAL A 144 12.93 7.88 5.24
C VAL A 144 13.30 6.49 4.70
N PHE A 145 13.27 6.30 3.38
CA PHE A 145 13.68 5.04 2.75
C PHE A 145 15.18 4.79 2.91
N LEU A 146 16.03 5.81 2.72
CA LEU A 146 17.47 5.73 2.94
C LEU A 146 17.79 5.41 4.41
N PHE A 147 17.12 6.08 5.35
CA PHE A 147 17.24 5.80 6.77
C PHE A 147 16.86 4.35 7.10
N SER A 148 15.75 3.84 6.55
CA SER A 148 15.35 2.43 6.74
C SER A 148 16.40 1.43 6.23
N LEU A 149 17.09 1.77 5.14
CA LEU A 149 18.10 0.93 4.53
C LEU A 149 19.40 0.93 5.35
N LEU A 150 19.81 2.10 5.85
CA LEU A 150 20.95 2.22 6.77
C LEU A 150 20.66 1.51 8.09
N ALA A 151 19.47 1.70 8.66
CA ALA A 151 19.03 1.01 9.88
C ALA A 151 19.01 -0.52 9.71
N TYR A 152 18.51 -1.02 8.56
CA TYR A 152 18.57 -2.44 8.23
C TYR A 152 20.02 -2.92 8.06
N HIS A 153 20.88 -2.18 7.35
CA HIS A 153 22.28 -2.57 7.15
C HIS A 153 23.07 -2.63 8.47
N TYR A 154 22.90 -1.64 9.35
CA TYR A 154 23.55 -1.59 10.67
C TYR A 154 22.81 -2.37 11.77
N GLN A 155 21.76 -3.12 11.42
CA GLN A 155 20.98 -3.95 12.34
C GLN A 155 20.45 -3.16 13.57
N TRP A 156 20.02 -1.91 13.34
CA TRP A 156 19.48 -1.05 14.38
C TRP A 156 18.14 -1.59 14.88
N ARG A 157 18.00 -1.63 16.21
CA ARG A 157 16.78 -2.02 16.89
C ARG A 157 15.85 -0.82 17.01
N LEU A 158 14.59 -1.03 16.66
CA LEU A 158 13.54 -0.02 16.67
C LEU A 158 13.24 0.44 18.10
N PRO A 159 13.49 1.72 18.47
CA PRO A 159 13.21 2.25 19.81
C PRO A 159 11.70 2.50 20.01
N VAL A 160 10.93 2.57 18.92
CA VAL A 160 9.48 2.75 18.88
C VAL A 160 8.88 1.68 17.96
N ARG A 161 7.61 1.31 18.17
CA ARG A 161 6.91 0.39 17.23
C ARG A 161 6.80 1.02 15.85
N CYS A 162 6.89 0.19 14.81
CA CYS A 162 6.81 0.60 13.42
C CYS A 162 5.85 -0.34 12.67
N SER A 163 4.67 0.18 12.29
CA SER A 163 3.54 -0.64 11.82
C SER A 163 3.30 -1.83 12.79
N SER A 164 3.27 -3.08 12.30
CA SER A 164 3.06 -4.27 13.16
C SER A 164 4.32 -4.82 13.84
N GLU A 165 5.49 -4.18 13.72
CA GLU A 165 6.70 -4.62 14.43
C GLU A 165 6.72 -4.16 15.91
N PRO A 166 7.07 -5.05 16.87
CA PRO A 166 7.22 -4.70 18.28
C PRO A 166 8.48 -3.86 18.54
N VAL A 167 8.53 -3.18 19.69
CA VAL A 167 9.71 -2.44 20.14
C VAL A 167 10.90 -3.38 20.30
N GLY A 168 12.09 -2.96 19.89
CA GLY A 168 13.32 -3.76 19.97
C GLY A 168 13.55 -4.74 18.81
N SER A 169 12.59 -4.87 17.89
CA SER A 169 12.76 -5.58 16.61
C SER A 169 13.81 -4.89 15.71
N LEU A 170 14.34 -5.62 14.73
CA LEU A 170 15.24 -5.06 13.71
C LEU A 170 14.43 -4.30 12.67
N MET A 171 14.85 -3.07 12.33
CA MET A 171 14.15 -2.28 11.31
C MET A 171 14.21 -2.95 9.94
N LYS A 172 13.05 -3.22 9.33
CA LYS A 172 12.95 -3.79 7.98
C LYS A 172 13.09 -2.68 6.90
N PRO A 173 13.44 -3.02 5.65
CA PRO A 173 13.50 -2.05 4.55
C PRO A 173 12.13 -1.39 4.32
N ALA A 174 12.08 -0.07 4.06
CA ALA A 174 10.84 0.69 3.96
C ALA A 174 9.79 0.09 3.00
N VAL A 175 10.21 -0.51 1.88
CA VAL A 175 9.28 -1.13 0.92
C VAL A 175 8.50 -2.30 1.53
N PHE A 176 9.05 -3.01 2.54
CA PHE A 176 8.31 -4.04 3.28
C PHE A 176 7.09 -3.42 4.00
N TYR A 177 7.31 -2.36 4.77
CA TYR A 177 6.23 -1.64 5.46
C TYR A 177 5.25 -1.00 4.46
N CYS A 178 5.73 -0.50 3.31
CA CYS A 178 4.86 -0.01 2.24
C CYS A 178 3.96 -1.11 1.67
N LEU A 179 4.50 -2.30 1.39
CA LEU A 179 3.73 -3.44 0.90
C LEU A 179 2.66 -3.86 1.93
N GLU A 180 3.07 -3.96 3.19
CA GLU A 180 2.21 -4.30 4.32
C GLU A 180 1.03 -3.33 4.49
N ASP A 181 1.33 -2.04 4.66
CA ASP A 181 0.34 -1.00 4.97
C ASP A 181 -0.59 -0.72 3.77
N VAL A 182 -0.05 -0.63 2.56
CA VAL A 182 -0.86 -0.38 1.35
C VAL A 182 -1.74 -1.59 1.03
N GLY A 183 -1.20 -2.82 1.15
CA GLY A 183 -1.97 -4.04 0.95
C GLY A 183 -3.10 -4.20 1.95
N ALA A 184 -2.85 -3.87 3.22
CA ALA A 184 -3.85 -3.94 4.30
C ALA A 184 -4.93 -2.85 4.19
N VAL A 185 -4.55 -1.58 4.02
CA VAL A 185 -5.45 -0.41 4.16
C VAL A 185 -6.06 0.04 2.83
N ASP A 186 -5.25 0.18 1.79
CA ASP A 186 -5.70 0.77 0.51
C ASP A 186 -6.45 -0.27 -0.32
N PHE A 187 -5.94 -1.50 -0.34
CA PHE A 187 -6.57 -2.66 -0.98
C PHE A 187 -7.48 -3.48 -0.05
N MET A 188 -7.67 -3.04 1.20
CA MET A 188 -8.65 -3.59 2.15
C MET A 188 -8.46 -5.08 2.54
N HIS A 189 -7.25 -5.64 2.44
CA HIS A 189 -7.01 -7.04 2.85
C HIS A 189 -6.83 -7.23 4.37
N GLY A 190 -6.70 -6.15 5.15
CA GLY A 190 -6.66 -6.17 6.62
C GLY A 190 -5.50 -6.97 7.24
N ARG A 191 -5.64 -7.32 8.52
CA ARG A 191 -4.57 -7.96 9.31
C ARG A 191 -4.11 -9.33 8.83
N ILE A 192 -4.97 -10.11 8.17
CA ILE A 192 -4.59 -11.43 7.62
C ILE A 192 -3.51 -11.26 6.55
N PHE A 193 -3.57 -10.20 5.74
CA PHE A 193 -2.53 -9.89 4.76
C PHE A 193 -1.20 -9.54 5.42
N ARG A 194 -1.21 -8.72 6.47
CA ARG A 194 -0.01 -8.42 7.27
C ARG A 194 0.66 -9.70 7.77
N GLN A 195 -0.11 -10.58 8.43
CA GLN A 195 0.39 -11.87 8.93
C GLN A 195 1.01 -12.74 7.82
N ARG A 196 0.41 -12.79 6.63
CA ARG A 196 0.98 -13.52 5.47
C ARG A 196 2.27 -12.89 4.95
N VAL A 197 2.35 -11.57 4.90
CA VAL A 197 3.56 -10.82 4.50
C VAL A 197 4.71 -11.07 5.49
N HIS A 198 4.45 -11.08 6.80
CA HIS A 198 5.44 -11.44 7.82
C HIS A 198 5.89 -12.91 7.72
N ARG A 199 4.96 -13.87 7.67
CA ARG A 199 5.30 -15.30 7.50
C ARG A 199 6.18 -15.55 6.27
N ARG A 200 5.88 -14.89 5.15
CA ARG A 200 6.70 -14.98 3.93
C ARG A 200 8.09 -14.37 4.10
N TRP A 201 8.20 -13.22 4.76
CA TRP A 201 9.48 -12.58 5.08
C TRP A 201 10.39 -13.49 5.91
N ASP A 202 9.83 -14.13 6.93
CA ASP A 202 10.58 -15.04 7.80
C ASP A 202 11.00 -16.30 7.04
N ALA A 203 10.06 -16.92 6.31
CA ALA A 203 10.26 -18.17 5.58
C ALA A 203 11.19 -18.06 4.35
N SER A 204 11.29 -16.90 3.68
CA SER A 204 11.96 -16.79 2.38
C SER A 204 13.09 -15.73 2.33
N PRO A 205 14.37 -16.15 2.38
CA PRO A 205 15.52 -15.27 2.14
C PRO A 205 15.46 -14.44 0.84
N PRO A 206 15.06 -14.96 -0.34
CA PRO A 206 15.02 -14.15 -1.56
C PRO A 206 13.94 -13.05 -1.54
N PHE A 207 12.87 -13.19 -0.74
CA PHE A 207 11.88 -12.14 -0.55
C PHE A 207 12.46 -10.96 0.24
N ARG A 208 13.26 -11.25 1.28
CA ARG A 208 13.99 -10.23 2.04
C ARG A 208 14.95 -9.44 1.13
N GLN A 209 15.69 -10.16 0.27
CA GLN A 209 16.55 -9.53 -0.74
C GLN A 209 15.75 -8.65 -1.70
N LEU A 210 14.59 -9.11 -2.21
CA LEU A 210 13.72 -8.31 -3.09
C LEU A 210 13.23 -7.01 -2.42
N MET A 211 12.81 -7.05 -1.17
CA MET A 211 12.39 -5.83 -0.45
C MET A 211 13.55 -4.82 -0.31
N THR A 212 14.77 -5.30 -0.08
CA THR A 212 15.98 -4.46 -0.05
C THR A 212 16.33 -3.92 -1.44
N GLU A 213 16.34 -4.74 -2.49
CA GLU A 213 16.55 -4.32 -3.88
C GLU A 213 15.53 -3.23 -4.30
N LEU A 214 14.26 -3.39 -3.94
CA LEU A 214 13.22 -2.39 -4.21
C LEU A 214 13.42 -1.11 -3.38
N THR A 215 13.86 -1.22 -2.11
CA THR A 215 14.13 -0.04 -1.28
C THR A 215 15.30 0.77 -1.84
N ILE A 216 16.39 0.11 -2.26
CA ILE A 216 17.51 0.73 -2.99
C ILE A 216 16.99 1.45 -4.24
N TYR A 217 16.16 0.77 -5.04
CA TYR A 217 15.60 1.33 -6.26
C TYR A 217 14.81 2.62 -6.01
N TRP A 218 13.94 2.66 -4.99
CA TRP A 218 13.17 3.86 -4.66
C TRP A 218 14.04 4.99 -4.10
N VAL A 219 15.09 4.70 -3.31
CA VAL A 219 16.06 5.71 -2.86
C VAL A 219 16.79 6.34 -4.06
N ILE A 220 17.33 5.52 -4.96
CA ILE A 220 18.04 5.99 -6.15
C ILE A 220 17.09 6.76 -7.07
N SER A 221 15.88 6.24 -7.33
CA SER A 221 14.89 6.89 -8.19
C SER A 221 14.45 8.26 -7.62
N GLY A 222 14.22 8.34 -6.31
CA GLY A 222 13.91 9.60 -5.61
C GLY A 222 15.06 10.61 -5.64
N ALA A 223 16.30 10.16 -5.45
CA ALA A 223 17.48 11.02 -5.54
C ALA A 223 17.69 11.58 -6.95
N ILE A 224 17.54 10.75 -7.99
CA ILE A 224 17.57 11.18 -9.40
C ILE A 224 16.47 12.21 -9.65
N TYR A 225 15.24 11.96 -9.18
CA TYR A 225 14.13 12.90 -9.33
C TYR A 225 14.41 14.26 -8.69
N CYS A 226 14.84 14.29 -7.43
CA CYS A 226 15.19 15.52 -6.74
C CYS A 226 16.31 16.28 -7.45
N GLY A 227 17.34 15.58 -7.94
CA GLY A 227 18.43 16.16 -8.74
C GLY A 227 17.95 16.78 -10.06
N LEU A 228 17.08 16.09 -10.81
CA LEU A 228 16.50 16.61 -12.05
C LEU A 228 15.60 17.83 -11.78
N THR A 229 14.73 17.77 -10.78
CA THR A 229 13.85 18.89 -10.42
C THR A 229 14.67 20.12 -10.01
N ALA A 230 15.75 19.94 -9.24
CA ALA A 230 16.66 21.03 -8.87
C ALA A 230 17.39 21.62 -10.09
N ALA A 231 17.92 20.77 -10.97
CA ALA A 231 18.59 21.20 -12.19
C ALA A 231 17.66 22.03 -13.10
N VAL A 232 16.42 21.57 -13.34
CA VAL A 232 15.44 22.33 -14.14
C VAL A 232 15.02 23.63 -13.45
N THR A 233 14.84 23.61 -12.12
CA THR A 233 14.49 24.80 -11.33
C THR A 233 15.53 25.91 -11.44
N TRP A 234 16.82 25.57 -11.57
CA TRP A 234 17.89 26.56 -11.69
C TRP A 234 18.27 26.91 -13.13
N ALA A 235 18.08 26.01 -14.09
CA ALA A 235 18.55 26.19 -15.47
C ALA A 235 17.49 26.71 -16.46
N ALA A 236 16.19 26.56 -16.16
CA ALA A 236 15.12 26.83 -17.13
C ALA A 236 14.22 28.02 -16.76
N THR A 237 13.49 28.53 -17.76
CA THR A 237 12.61 29.70 -17.60
C THR A 237 11.31 29.36 -16.88
N LEU A 238 10.69 30.38 -16.28
CA LEU A 238 9.46 30.27 -15.47
C LEU A 238 8.36 29.44 -16.15
N ASN A 239 8.05 29.78 -17.41
CA ASN A 239 6.91 29.23 -18.12
C ASN A 239 7.13 27.77 -18.53
N PHE A 240 8.39 27.37 -18.79
CA PHE A 240 8.73 25.99 -19.10
C PHE A 240 8.78 25.15 -17.82
N ALA A 241 9.54 25.60 -16.81
CA ALA A 241 9.79 24.79 -15.63
C ALA A 241 8.54 24.58 -14.75
N PHE A 242 7.56 25.49 -14.77
CA PHE A 242 6.26 25.26 -14.12
C PHE A 242 5.56 24.01 -14.67
N GLY A 243 5.25 23.98 -15.96
CA GLY A 243 4.56 22.85 -16.60
C GLY A 243 5.42 21.59 -16.62
N TRP A 244 6.73 21.74 -16.82
CA TRP A 244 7.67 20.63 -16.81
C TRP A 244 7.74 19.95 -15.44
N VAL A 245 7.92 20.68 -14.33
CA VAL A 245 8.10 20.05 -13.00
C VAL A 245 6.85 19.28 -12.56
N LEU A 246 5.66 19.81 -12.83
CA LEU A 246 4.40 19.10 -12.57
C LEU A 246 4.24 17.85 -13.45
N GLY A 247 4.54 17.94 -14.75
CA GLY A 247 4.54 16.78 -15.65
C GLY A 247 5.61 15.74 -15.29
N GLN A 248 6.82 16.19 -14.92
CA GLN A 248 7.98 15.37 -14.55
C GLN A 248 7.66 14.48 -13.36
N PHE A 249 6.88 14.96 -12.37
CA PHE A 249 6.44 14.14 -11.23
C PHE A 249 5.68 12.89 -11.69
N PHE A 250 4.74 13.03 -12.63
CA PHE A 250 3.95 11.90 -13.14
C PHE A 250 4.73 11.02 -14.12
N ILE A 251 5.62 11.60 -14.94
CA ILE A 251 6.55 10.85 -15.80
C ILE A 251 7.47 9.99 -14.93
N TRP A 252 8.05 10.57 -13.88
CA TRP A 252 8.89 9.87 -12.91
C TRP A 252 8.13 8.78 -12.16
N ALA A 253 6.89 9.04 -11.72
CA ALA A 253 6.06 8.05 -11.06
C ALA A 253 5.75 6.85 -11.99
N PHE A 254 5.47 7.12 -13.27
CA PHE A 254 5.25 6.08 -14.27
C PHE A 254 6.52 5.25 -14.54
N VAL A 255 7.67 5.90 -14.78
CA VAL A 255 8.97 5.23 -14.98
C VAL A 255 9.35 4.40 -13.75
N SER A 256 9.15 4.95 -12.55
CA SER A 256 9.38 4.27 -11.26
C SER A 256 8.48 3.05 -11.09
N TRP A 257 7.21 3.16 -11.47
CA TRP A 257 6.28 2.03 -11.47
C TRP A 257 6.71 0.92 -12.45
N VAL A 258 7.13 1.25 -13.69
CA VAL A 258 7.61 0.27 -14.67
C VAL A 258 8.85 -0.47 -14.16
N GLY A 259 9.84 0.26 -13.64
CA GLY A 259 11.07 -0.34 -13.10
C GLY A 259 10.81 -1.19 -11.86
N CYS A 260 10.02 -0.69 -10.90
CA CYS A 260 9.57 -1.44 -9.73
C CYS A 260 8.86 -2.75 -10.13
N HIS A 261 7.95 -2.70 -11.11
CA HIS A 261 7.24 -3.87 -11.63
C HIS A 261 8.18 -4.89 -12.29
N PHE A 262 9.23 -4.45 -13.00
CA PHE A 262 10.24 -5.35 -13.56
C PHE A 262 11.11 -6.01 -12.47
N LEU A 263 11.59 -5.24 -11.49
CA LEU A 263 12.34 -5.75 -10.33
C LEU A 263 11.51 -6.75 -9.53
N ALA A 264 10.26 -6.41 -9.20
CA ALA A 264 9.32 -7.28 -8.50
C ALA A 264 9.11 -8.60 -9.26
N ARG A 265 8.86 -8.56 -10.59
CA ARG A 265 8.75 -9.78 -11.40
C ARG A 265 10.05 -10.60 -11.40
N ARG A 266 11.22 -9.97 -11.38
CA ARG A 266 12.52 -10.67 -11.35
C ARG A 266 12.76 -11.34 -9.99
N GLY A 267 12.53 -10.63 -8.88
CA GLY A 267 12.65 -11.19 -7.53
C GLY A 267 11.65 -12.31 -7.25
N LEU A 268 10.37 -12.13 -7.62
CA LEU A 268 9.35 -13.17 -7.46
C LEU A 268 9.64 -14.42 -8.31
N LYS A 269 10.35 -14.29 -9.44
CA LYS A 269 10.85 -15.44 -10.21
C LYS A 269 12.02 -16.14 -9.50
N ARG A 270 12.99 -15.38 -8.96
CA ARG A 270 14.10 -15.93 -8.15
C ARG A 270 13.59 -16.68 -6.92
N GLU A 271 12.60 -16.11 -6.23
CA GLU A 271 11.96 -16.72 -5.08
C GLU A 271 11.27 -18.04 -5.44
N ARG A 272 10.47 -18.07 -6.52
CA ARG A 272 9.87 -19.34 -6.99
C ARG A 272 10.93 -20.39 -7.29
N ALA A 273 11.98 -20.03 -8.02
CA ALA A 273 13.07 -20.96 -8.33
C ALA A 273 13.80 -21.48 -7.08
N TYR A 274 13.94 -20.66 -6.03
CA TYR A 274 14.49 -21.07 -4.74
C TYR A 274 13.61 -22.11 -4.03
N TRP A 275 12.28 -21.90 -4.02
CA TRP A 275 11.34 -22.88 -3.44
C TRP A 275 11.23 -24.16 -4.29
N ASP A 276 11.22 -24.04 -5.62
CA ASP A 276 11.25 -25.18 -6.55
C ASP A 276 12.51 -26.04 -6.33
N ASP A 277 13.66 -25.42 -6.01
CA ASP A 277 14.90 -26.14 -5.71
C ASP A 277 14.91 -26.78 -4.32
N ARG A 278 14.44 -26.04 -3.30
CA ARG A 278 14.30 -26.55 -1.92
C ARG A 278 13.37 -27.77 -1.83
N GLY A 279 12.27 -27.76 -2.58
CA GLY A 279 11.37 -28.93 -2.67
C GLY A 279 12.06 -30.15 -3.27
N ARG A 280 12.93 -29.96 -4.28
CA ARG A 280 13.72 -31.06 -4.88
C ARG A 280 14.79 -31.59 -3.94
N THR A 281 15.48 -30.74 -3.18
CA THR A 281 16.50 -31.20 -2.23
C THR A 281 15.90 -32.03 -1.11
N LEU A 282 14.79 -31.57 -0.52
CA LEU A 282 14.08 -32.30 0.54
C LEU A 282 13.49 -33.62 0.04
N PHE A 283 12.89 -33.64 -1.16
CA PHE A 283 12.40 -34.90 -1.77
C PHE A 283 13.53 -35.92 -1.97
N LYS A 284 14.71 -35.47 -2.42
CA LYS A 284 15.90 -36.33 -2.64
C LYS A 284 16.51 -36.82 -1.32
N GLU A 285 16.43 -36.04 -0.25
CA GLU A 285 16.86 -36.44 1.09
C GLU A 285 15.94 -37.54 1.64
N ASN A 286 14.62 -37.34 1.55
CA ASN A 286 13.61 -38.31 2.00
C ASN A 286 13.63 -39.62 1.18
N THR A 287 14.10 -39.61 -0.07
CA THR A 287 14.26 -40.80 -0.92
C THR A 287 15.71 -41.30 -1.05
N GLY A 288 16.64 -40.76 -0.25
CA GLY A 288 18.05 -41.17 -0.24
C GLY A 288 18.30 -42.51 0.47
N PRO A 289 19.51 -43.08 0.39
CA PRO A 289 19.84 -44.41 0.97
C PRO A 289 19.75 -44.54 2.51
N GLY A 290 19.38 -43.46 3.21
CA GLY A 290 19.10 -43.45 4.65
C GLY A 290 17.72 -42.85 5.00
N GLY A 291 16.87 -42.60 4.00
CA GLY A 291 15.49 -42.17 4.22
C GLY A 291 14.64 -43.32 4.79
N ILE A 292 13.77 -43.00 5.74
CA ILE A 292 12.92 -43.99 6.40
C ILE A 292 11.86 -44.47 5.39
N ASN A 293 12.02 -45.70 4.88
CA ASN A 293 11.01 -46.36 4.05
C ASN A 293 9.83 -46.82 4.92
N GLU A 294 9.00 -45.89 5.40
CA GLU A 294 7.62 -46.22 5.78
C GLU A 294 6.81 -46.36 4.49
N GLY A 295 6.44 -47.60 4.15
CA GLY A 295 6.01 -47.95 2.80
C GLY A 295 4.57 -47.56 2.46
N GLY A 296 4.34 -47.12 1.22
CA GLY A 296 3.00 -46.95 0.66
C GLY A 296 2.98 -46.06 -0.59
N GLU A 297 2.80 -46.69 -1.77
CA GLU A 297 2.53 -46.09 -3.09
C GLU A 297 3.49 -45.01 -3.68
N GLN A 298 3.88 -45.24 -4.94
CA GLN A 298 4.62 -44.27 -5.75
C GLN A 298 3.68 -43.16 -6.25
N GLU A 299 3.46 -42.12 -5.44
CA GLU A 299 2.72 -40.95 -5.93
C GLU A 299 3.55 -40.17 -6.96
N LYS A 300 3.01 -40.00 -8.17
CA LYS A 300 3.65 -39.22 -9.25
C LYS A 300 3.70 -37.74 -8.87
N PRO A 301 4.74 -36.99 -9.27
CA PRO A 301 4.86 -35.58 -8.93
C PRO A 301 3.62 -34.78 -9.39
N PRO A 302 3.08 -33.88 -8.55
CA PRO A 302 1.79 -33.26 -8.79
C PRO A 302 1.81 -32.40 -10.05
N LYS A 303 1.08 -32.83 -11.08
CA LYS A 303 0.74 -31.98 -12.24
C LYS A 303 -0.18 -30.86 -11.75
N ARG A 304 0.39 -29.69 -11.49
CA ARG A 304 -0.34 -28.47 -11.10
C ARG A 304 -1.46 -28.18 -12.11
N SER A 305 -2.70 -28.40 -11.71
CA SER A 305 -3.85 -28.11 -12.56
C SER A 305 -3.94 -26.60 -12.80
N ARG A 306 -4.19 -26.22 -14.05
CA ARG A 306 -4.26 -24.82 -14.49
C ARG A 306 -5.73 -24.42 -14.52
N SER A 307 -6.27 -23.97 -13.39
CA SER A 307 -7.65 -23.51 -13.29
C SER A 307 -7.91 -22.32 -14.21
N ALA A 308 -8.64 -22.59 -15.30
CA ALA A 308 -9.27 -21.56 -16.13
C ALA A 308 -10.59 -21.10 -15.47
N PRO A 309 -11.05 -19.86 -15.71
CA PRO A 309 -12.26 -19.34 -15.06
C PRO A 309 -13.52 -19.96 -15.68
N GLY A 310 -14.34 -20.59 -14.84
CA GLY A 310 -15.65 -21.12 -15.23
C GLY A 310 -16.72 -20.04 -15.30
N HIS A 311 -17.51 -20.06 -16.38
CA HIS A 311 -18.69 -19.20 -16.56
C HIS A 311 -19.85 -19.60 -15.62
N ALA A 312 -20.75 -18.65 -15.36
CA ALA A 312 -22.06 -18.93 -14.80
C ALA A 312 -23.04 -19.41 -15.89
N ASN A 313 -23.94 -20.34 -15.55
CA ASN A 313 -25.40 -20.11 -15.57
C ASN A 313 -26.24 -21.34 -15.12
N ASP A 314 -27.39 -21.04 -14.52
CA ASP A 314 -28.71 -21.71 -14.54
C ASP A 314 -28.86 -23.23 -14.34
N SER A 315 -29.62 -23.65 -13.31
CA SER A 315 -31.06 -24.02 -13.44
C SER A 315 -31.65 -24.72 -12.19
N ALA A 316 -32.98 -24.64 -12.05
CA ALA A 316 -33.78 -24.86 -10.86
C ALA A 316 -34.39 -26.28 -10.68
N SER A 317 -34.70 -26.65 -9.42
CA SER A 317 -35.91 -27.39 -8.95
C SER A 317 -35.74 -27.71 -7.44
N ALA A 318 -36.51 -27.16 -6.49
CA ALA A 318 -37.91 -27.45 -6.16
C ALA A 318 -38.15 -28.86 -5.57
N ASP A 319 -38.45 -28.96 -4.26
CA ASP A 319 -39.45 -29.90 -3.72
C ASP A 319 -39.92 -29.55 -2.29
N THR A 320 -41.09 -30.05 -1.88
CA THR A 320 -41.88 -29.55 -0.72
C THR A 320 -42.49 -30.67 0.14
N SER A 321 -42.42 -30.57 1.48
CA SER A 321 -43.41 -31.08 2.48
C SER A 321 -42.90 -30.83 3.91
N THR A 322 -43.49 -29.96 4.75
CA THR A 322 -44.76 -30.04 5.50
C THR A 322 -44.89 -31.23 6.47
N LEU A 323 -44.85 -30.97 7.78
CA LEU A 323 -45.62 -31.70 8.78
C LEU A 323 -46.09 -30.75 9.90
N THR A 324 -47.18 -31.11 10.58
CA THR A 324 -48.16 -30.17 11.14
C THR A 324 -48.19 -30.12 12.67
N THR A 325 -48.48 -28.94 13.23
CA THR A 325 -48.88 -28.75 14.64
C THR A 325 -50.25 -29.39 14.93
N PRO A 326 -50.59 -29.63 16.21
CA PRO A 326 -51.79 -28.96 16.71
C PRO A 326 -51.58 -28.25 18.06
N ALA A 327 -52.45 -27.28 18.36
CA ALA A 327 -52.36 -26.38 19.50
C ALA A 327 -53.65 -26.36 20.33
N THR A 328 -53.56 -25.91 21.59
CA THR A 328 -54.71 -25.34 22.30
C THR A 328 -54.28 -24.31 23.36
N ARG A 329 -54.85 -23.09 23.24
CA ARG A 329 -55.52 -22.24 24.27
C ARG A 329 -54.91 -22.11 25.69
N SER A 330 -54.99 -20.99 26.44
CA SER A 330 -55.44 -19.59 26.27
C SER A 330 -55.30 -18.88 27.66
N LEU A 331 -55.54 -17.58 27.94
CA LEU A 331 -56.12 -16.41 27.25
C LEU A 331 -55.67 -15.11 27.99
N ASN A 332 -56.11 -13.93 27.51
CA ASN A 332 -56.30 -12.64 28.23
C ASN A 332 -55.12 -11.66 28.50
N ALA A 333 -55.39 -10.42 28.08
CA ALA A 333 -54.80 -9.11 28.43
C ALA A 333 -55.98 -8.09 28.40
N PRO A 334 -55.85 -6.74 28.37
CA PRO A 334 -54.80 -5.78 28.79
C PRO A 334 -55.47 -4.66 29.69
N PRO A 335 -55.33 -3.31 29.52
CA PRO A 335 -54.19 -2.39 29.22
C PRO A 335 -54.07 -1.14 30.16
N SER A 336 -52.92 -0.43 30.12
CA SER A 336 -52.84 1.06 30.24
C SER A 336 -51.49 1.58 29.67
N LYS A 337 -51.50 2.38 28.60
CA LYS A 337 -51.34 3.86 28.51
C LYS A 337 -50.01 4.41 29.07
N VAL A 338 -49.03 4.77 28.21
CA VAL A 338 -48.80 6.11 27.55
C VAL A 338 -47.99 7.07 28.41
N GLU A 339 -46.80 7.47 27.93
CA GLU A 339 -46.35 8.88 27.88
C GLU A 339 -45.20 9.06 26.85
N LYS A 340 -45.06 10.28 26.29
CA LYS A 340 -43.97 10.72 25.41
C LYS A 340 -43.15 11.79 26.13
N THR A 341 -41.85 11.92 25.86
CA THR A 341 -41.18 13.22 25.95
C THR A 341 -39.95 13.32 25.04
N GLU A 342 -39.89 14.36 24.21
CA GLU A 342 -38.68 14.88 23.58
C GLU A 342 -38.03 15.90 24.53
N VAL A 343 -36.69 16.01 24.56
CA VAL A 343 -36.02 17.26 24.98
C VAL A 343 -34.73 17.45 24.17
N VAL A 344 -34.78 18.46 23.29
CA VAL A 344 -33.70 19.35 22.75
C VAL A 344 -32.41 18.69 22.22
#